data_AF-A0A0F7G048-F1
#
_entry.id   AF-A0A0F7G048-F1
#
_cell.length_a   1.000
_cell.length_b   1.000
_cell.length_c   1.000
_cell.angle_alpha   90.00
_cell.angle_beta   90.00
_cell.angle_gamma   90.00
#
_symmetry.space_group_name_H-M   'P 1'
#
loop_
_entity.id
_entity.type
_entity.pdbx_description
1 polymer ?
#
loop_
_entity_poly.entity_id
_entity_poly.type
_entity_poly.pdbx_seq_one_letter_code
_entity_poly.pdbx_strand_id
1 'polypeptide(L)'
;MTDQHEAAAATVAETFTVLDIEVPAPRGYPGQDSSRHARRLLGRAENADRPGEDILRLLLGARGYGIERLPEPRSAVPGERRRWCSVYEHAFLLADDSELCLYELEHDLTPDRRLVCEVYRDEVAAGRAARRHAHALAAAG
;
A
#
# COMPACT_ATOMS: atom_id res chain seq x y z
N MET A 1 22.78 2.61 8.63
CA MET A 1 21.72 2.24 9.58
C MET A 1 20.60 1.71 8.71
N THR A 2 20.58 0.39 8.59
CA THR A 2 20.02 -0.32 7.43
C THR A 2 18.52 -0.46 7.64
N ASP A 3 17.73 0.40 6.99
CA ASP A 3 16.30 0.11 6.76
C ASP A 3 16.26 -1.08 5.80
N GLN A 4 16.27 -2.27 6.38
CA GLN A 4 15.93 -3.48 5.67
C GLN A 4 14.49 -3.28 5.21
N HIS A 5 14.33 -3.05 3.91
CA HIS A 5 13.16 -3.46 3.15
C HIS A 5 12.73 -4.81 3.73
N GLU A 6 11.65 -4.80 4.52
CA GLU A 6 10.93 -6.01 4.88
C GLU A 6 10.46 -6.53 3.52
N ALA A 7 11.24 -7.44 2.93
CA ALA A 7 11.00 -7.97 1.61
C ALA A 7 9.61 -8.58 1.65
N ALA A 8 8.63 -7.84 1.10
CA ALA A 8 7.28 -8.29 0.94
C ALA A 8 7.36 -9.60 0.18
N ALA A 9 7.07 -10.71 0.86
CA ALA A 9 6.75 -11.95 0.19
C ALA A 9 5.45 -11.66 -0.56
N ALA A 10 5.60 -11.21 -1.81
CA ALA A 10 4.52 -11.10 -2.76
C ALA A 10 3.83 -12.45 -2.75
N THR A 11 2.63 -12.51 -2.17
CA THR A 11 1.83 -13.71 -2.24
C THR A 11 1.39 -13.79 -3.69
N VAL A 12 2.02 -14.67 -4.46
CA VAL A 12 1.49 -15.07 -5.75
C VAL A 12 0.09 -15.59 -5.50
N ALA A 13 -0.92 -14.90 -6.06
CA ALA A 13 -2.26 -15.42 -6.11
C ALA A 13 -2.18 -16.74 -6.87
N GLU A 14 -2.30 -17.87 -6.16
CA GLU A 14 -2.51 -19.14 -6.83
C GLU A 14 -3.89 -19.09 -7.50
N THR A 15 -4.07 -19.83 -8.59
CA THR A 15 -5.36 -19.91 -9.27
C THR A 15 -5.75 -21.37 -9.32
N PHE A 16 -7.01 -21.69 -9.04
CA PHE A 16 -7.53 -23.04 -9.25
C PHE A 16 -8.68 -22.99 -10.27
N THR A 17 -8.77 -24.03 -11.10
CA THR A 17 -9.80 -24.14 -12.14
C THR A 17 -10.97 -25.00 -11.66
N VAL A 18 -12.16 -24.41 -11.58
CA VAL A 18 -13.42 -25.15 -11.41
C VAL A 18 -14.32 -24.81 -12.58
N LEU A 19 -14.72 -25.82 -13.38
CA LEU A 19 -15.67 -25.63 -14.49
C LEU A 19 -15.28 -24.48 -15.45
N ASP A 20 -14.00 -24.40 -15.85
CA ASP A 20 -13.45 -23.33 -16.71
C ASP A 20 -13.53 -21.90 -16.14
N ILE A 21 -13.81 -21.76 -14.84
CA ILE A 21 -13.72 -20.49 -14.13
C ILE A 21 -12.36 -20.45 -13.41
N GLU A 22 -11.54 -19.46 -13.76
CA GLU A 22 -10.40 -19.07 -12.93
C GLU A 22 -10.93 -18.45 -11.65
N VAL A 23 -10.86 -19.20 -10.55
CA VAL A 23 -11.14 -18.67 -9.23
C VAL A 23 -9.80 -18.26 -8.63
N PRO A 24 -9.61 -16.98 -8.29
CA PRO A 24 -8.43 -16.57 -7.52
C PRO A 24 -8.40 -17.41 -6.25
N ALA A 25 -7.27 -18.06 -5.97
CA ALA A 25 -7.11 -18.75 -4.71
C ALA A 25 -7.30 -17.75 -3.57
N PRO A 26 -7.79 -18.22 -2.41
CA PRO A 26 -7.85 -17.39 -1.22
C PRO A 26 -6.49 -16.74 -0.97
N ARG A 27 -6.47 -15.41 -0.78
CA ARG A 27 -5.26 -14.67 -0.43
C ARG A 27 -4.66 -15.23 0.86
N GLY A 28 -3.34 -15.39 0.87
CA GLY A 28 -2.57 -15.66 2.10
C GLY A 28 -2.31 -14.39 2.91
N TYR A 29 -2.24 -14.53 4.23
CA TYR A 29 -1.87 -13.45 5.16
C TYR A 29 -0.63 -13.84 5.96
N PRO A 30 0.56 -13.89 5.32
CA PRO A 30 1.79 -14.42 5.92
C PRO A 30 2.36 -13.53 7.03
N GLY A 31 1.96 -12.26 7.08
CA GLY A 31 2.41 -11.29 8.08
C GLY A 31 1.88 -11.61 9.47
N GLN A 32 2.80 -11.62 10.44
CA GLN A 32 2.50 -11.78 11.88
C GLN A 32 2.64 -10.43 12.59
N ASP A 33 2.10 -10.31 13.82
CA ASP A 33 2.09 -9.06 14.57
C ASP A 33 1.35 -7.90 13.87
N SER A 34 0.17 -8.17 13.30
CA SER A 34 -0.68 -7.17 12.60
C SER A 34 -0.88 -5.88 13.40
N SER A 35 -1.02 -5.98 14.72
CA SER A 35 -1.08 -4.85 15.64
C SER A 35 0.12 -3.89 15.53
N ARG A 36 1.35 -4.44 15.45
CA ARG A 36 2.57 -3.66 15.32
C ARG A 36 2.67 -3.06 13.92
N HIS A 37 2.32 -3.84 12.90
CA HIS A 37 2.32 -3.38 11.52
C HIS A 37 1.34 -2.21 11.32
N ALA A 38 0.10 -2.32 11.81
CA ALA A 38 -0.92 -1.28 11.71
C ALA A 38 -0.50 0.04 12.40
N ARG A 39 0.08 -0.02 13.60
CA ARG A 39 0.62 1.16 14.30
C ARG A 39 1.72 1.84 13.50
N ARG A 40 2.62 1.07 12.89
CA ARG A 40 3.71 1.59 12.06
C ARG A 40 3.16 2.28 10.81
N LEU A 41 2.26 1.60 10.09
CA LEU A 41 1.64 2.08 8.86
C LEU A 41 0.90 3.41 9.07
N LEU A 42 0.00 3.47 10.05
CA LEU A 42 -0.77 4.69 10.32
C LEU A 42 0.06 5.78 11.01
N GLY A 43 1.10 5.40 11.75
CA GLY A 43 2.00 6.35 12.42
C GLY A 43 2.85 7.17 11.45
N ARG A 44 3.26 6.58 10.32
CA ARG A 44 4.09 7.25 9.31
C ARG A 44 3.31 8.05 8.26
N ALA A 45 1.99 7.85 8.17
CA ALA A 45 1.16 8.52 7.19
C ALA A 45 1.12 10.04 7.44
N GLU A 46 1.51 10.83 6.44
CA GLU A 46 1.58 12.29 6.52
C GLU A 46 0.32 12.99 5.98
N ASN A 47 -0.54 12.30 5.24
CA ASN A 47 -1.77 12.88 4.72
C ASN A 47 -2.77 13.19 5.83
N ALA A 48 -3.39 14.36 5.75
CA ALA A 48 -4.32 14.85 6.77
C ALA A 48 -5.61 14.00 6.88
N ASP A 49 -6.00 13.36 5.78
CA ASP A 49 -7.18 12.49 5.67
C ASP A 49 -6.87 11.00 5.92
N ARG A 50 -5.71 10.70 6.52
CA ARG A 50 -5.31 9.31 6.85
C ARG A 50 -6.36 8.61 7.73
N PRO A 51 -6.47 7.26 7.65
CA PRO A 51 -7.34 6.49 8.53
C PRO A 51 -7.10 6.80 10.01
N GLY A 52 -8.19 6.96 10.75
CA GLY A 52 -8.19 7.38 12.14
C GLY A 52 -8.06 6.25 13.15
N GLU A 53 -8.29 6.60 14.42
CA GLU A 53 -8.21 5.66 15.55
C GLU A 53 -9.26 4.55 15.47
N ASP A 54 -10.40 4.80 14.83
CA ASP A 54 -11.44 3.81 14.55
C ASP A 54 -10.89 2.64 13.72
N ILE A 55 -10.19 2.94 12.62
CA ILE A 55 -9.56 1.94 11.78
C ILE A 55 -8.42 1.26 12.52
N LEU A 56 -7.57 2.03 13.23
CA LEU A 56 -6.50 1.44 14.03
C LEU A 56 -7.04 0.40 15.02
N ARG A 57 -8.12 0.69 15.75
CA ARG A 57 -8.72 -0.25 16.72
C ARG A 57 -9.18 -1.54 16.07
N LEU A 58 -9.75 -1.50 14.86
CA LEU A 58 -10.09 -2.71 14.11
C LEU A 58 -8.84 -3.52 13.76
N LEU A 59 -7.80 -2.86 13.26
CA LEU A 59 -6.56 -3.51 12.83
C LEU A 59 -5.74 -4.11 13.99
N LEU A 60 -5.90 -3.60 15.21
CA LEU A 60 -5.25 -4.20 16.38
C LEU A 60 -5.75 -5.62 16.66
N GLY A 61 -7.00 -5.94 16.28
CA GLY A 61 -7.59 -7.28 16.39
C GLY A 61 -7.34 -8.19 15.19
N ALA A 62 -6.63 -7.73 14.15
CA ALA A 62 -6.36 -8.53 12.97
C ALA A 62 -5.45 -9.73 13.29
N ARG A 63 -5.76 -10.87 12.70
CA ARG A 63 -5.05 -12.15 12.92
C ARG A 63 -3.85 -12.33 11.98
N GLY A 64 -3.82 -11.61 10.87
CA GLY A 64 -2.70 -11.62 9.92
C GLY A 64 -2.79 -10.44 8.97
N TYR A 65 -1.73 -10.25 8.17
CA TYR A 65 -1.75 -9.28 7.07
C TYR A 65 -0.98 -9.77 5.85
N GLY A 66 -1.29 -9.20 4.70
CA GLY A 66 -0.56 -9.33 3.44
C GLY A 66 -0.20 -7.94 2.91
N ILE A 67 0.93 -7.85 2.19
CA ILE A 67 1.34 -6.62 1.52
C ILE A 67 1.63 -6.94 0.05
N GLU A 68 1.03 -6.16 -0.84
CA GLU A 68 1.21 -6.31 -2.28
C GLU A 68 1.50 -4.95 -2.91
N ARG A 69 2.46 -4.89 -3.83
CA ARG A 69 2.72 -3.67 -4.61
C ARG A 69 1.79 -3.64 -5.82
N LEU A 70 1.00 -2.59 -5.95
CA LEU A 70 0.11 -2.43 -7.09
C LEU A 70 0.90 -2.08 -8.36
N PRO A 71 0.43 -2.50 -9.54
CA PRO A 71 1.10 -2.19 -10.81
C PRO A 71 1.19 -0.69 -11.03
N GLU A 72 2.40 -0.18 -11.28
CA GLU A 72 2.56 1.21 -11.72
C GLU A 72 1.96 1.40 -13.12
N PRO A 73 1.24 2.50 -13.39
CA PRO A 73 0.91 2.86 -14.76
C PRO A 73 2.21 3.05 -15.54
N ARG A 74 2.38 2.28 -16.63
CA ARG A 74 3.59 2.25 -17.45
C ARG A 74 3.88 3.65 -17.99
N SER A 75 4.80 4.37 -17.37
CA SER A 75 5.33 5.62 -17.90
C SER A 75 6.84 5.59 -17.85
N ALA A 76 7.47 5.63 -19.02
CA ALA A 76 8.91 5.70 -19.17
C ALA A 76 9.33 6.78 -20.15
N VAL A 77 9.87 7.86 -19.59
CA VAL A 77 10.81 8.73 -20.30
C VAL A 77 12.21 8.36 -19.80
N PRO A 78 13.14 7.93 -20.66
CA PRO A 78 14.52 7.68 -20.28
C PRO A 78 15.26 9.01 -19.99
N GLY A 79 16.11 9.05 -18.96
CA GLY A 79 17.19 10.07 -18.87
C GLY A 79 17.24 10.95 -17.61
N GLU A 80 16.19 11.00 -16.80
CA GLU A 80 16.24 11.71 -15.50
C GLU A 80 16.30 10.72 -14.33
N ARG A 81 16.88 11.14 -13.20
CA ARG A 81 16.71 10.44 -11.91
C ARG A 81 15.21 10.38 -11.63
N ARG A 82 14.59 9.28 -12.07
CA ARG A 82 13.16 9.05 -11.95
C ARG A 82 12.76 9.30 -10.52
N ARG A 83 11.80 10.20 -10.34
CA ARG A 83 11.04 10.27 -9.10
C ARG A 83 10.36 8.93 -8.91
N TRP A 84 10.35 8.49 -7.67
CA TRP A 84 9.81 7.23 -7.24
C TRP A 84 8.42 7.44 -6.62
N CYS A 85 7.50 6.56 -6.99
CA CYS A 85 6.11 6.61 -6.56
C CYS A 85 5.53 5.21 -6.69
N SER A 86 5.17 4.59 -5.58
CA SER A 86 4.59 3.24 -5.55
C SER A 86 3.37 3.21 -4.65
N VAL A 87 2.37 2.42 -5.05
CA VAL A 87 1.20 2.14 -4.21
C VAL A 87 1.28 0.70 -3.73
N TYR A 88 1.09 0.49 -2.43
CA TYR A 88 1.04 -0.81 -1.78
C TYR A 88 -0.34 -1.03 -1.18
N GLU A 89 -0.93 -2.20 -1.41
CA GLU A 89 -2.09 -2.66 -0.67
C GLU A 89 -1.62 -3.41 0.58
N HIS A 90 -2.17 -3.01 1.72
CA HIS A 90 -2.03 -3.67 3.01
C HIS A 90 -3.37 -4.29 3.38
N ALA A 91 -3.48 -5.60 3.18
CA ALA A 91 -4.68 -6.36 3.49
C ALA A 91 -4.57 -6.97 4.89
N PHE A 92 -5.56 -6.72 5.74
CA PHE A 92 -5.62 -7.25 7.10
C PHE A 92 -6.79 -8.23 7.23
N LEU A 93 -6.50 -9.44 7.71
CA LEU A 93 -7.53 -10.43 8.04
C LEU A 93 -8.05 -10.17 9.45
N LEU A 94 -9.33 -9.79 9.57
CA LEU A 94 -9.97 -9.50 10.84
C LEU A 94 -10.41 -10.78 11.57
N ALA A 95 -10.89 -10.61 12.80
CA ALA A 95 -11.31 -11.71 13.66
C ALA A 95 -12.62 -12.39 13.20
N ASP A 96 -13.44 -11.66 12.43
CA ASP A 96 -14.70 -12.14 11.85
C ASP A 96 -14.54 -12.70 10.43
N ASP A 97 -13.30 -13.04 10.05
CA ASP A 97 -12.91 -13.53 8.72
C ASP A 97 -13.11 -12.51 7.57
N SER A 98 -13.47 -11.26 7.87
CA SER A 98 -13.51 -10.18 6.87
C SER A 98 -12.11 -9.61 6.59
N GLU A 99 -11.94 -9.02 5.40
CA GLU A 99 -10.71 -8.33 5.00
C GLU A 99 -10.91 -6.81 5.07
N LEU A 100 -9.91 -6.11 5.58
CA LEU A 100 -9.81 -4.65 5.49
C LEU A 100 -8.51 -4.28 4.79
N CYS A 101 -8.63 -3.62 3.64
CA CYS A 101 -7.50 -3.11 2.88
C CYS A 101 -7.24 -1.63 3.16
N LEU A 102 -5.96 -1.29 3.32
CA LEU A 102 -5.46 0.07 3.26
C LEU A 102 -4.48 0.20 2.10
N TYR A 103 -4.44 1.38 1.49
CA TYR A 103 -3.60 1.67 0.35
C TYR A 103 -2.59 2.72 0.73
N GLU A 104 -1.33 2.31 0.76
CA GLU A 104 -0.22 3.19 1.03
C GLU A 104 0.36 3.71 -0.27
N LEU A 105 0.49 5.02 -0.36
CA LEU A 105 1.27 5.71 -1.37
C LEU A 105 2.61 6.13 -0.75
N GLU A 106 3.69 5.52 -1.20
CA GLU A 106 5.04 5.98 -0.89
C GLU A 106 5.62 6.72 -2.12
N HIS A 107 6.18 7.92 -1.92
CA HIS A 107 6.74 8.71 -3.03
C HIS A 107 7.81 9.73 -2.60
N ASP A 108 8.66 10.14 -3.55
CA ASP A 108 9.64 11.24 -3.38
C ASP A 108 9.29 12.47 -4.24
N LEU A 109 8.02 12.59 -4.66
CA LEU A 109 7.48 13.68 -5.49
C LEU A 109 7.37 15.04 -4.76
N THR A 110 8.22 15.26 -3.78
CA THR A 110 8.37 16.51 -3.04
C THR A 110 9.53 17.33 -3.64
N PRO A 111 9.53 18.67 -3.49
CA PRO A 111 10.63 19.51 -3.96
C PRO A 111 11.99 19.14 -3.36
N ASP A 112 12.01 18.74 -2.09
CA ASP A 112 13.19 18.33 -1.33
C ASP A 112 13.56 16.84 -1.52
N ARG A 113 12.77 16.09 -2.28
CA ARG A 113 12.92 14.64 -2.53
C ARG A 113 12.89 13.79 -1.25
N ARG A 114 12.26 14.29 -0.19
CA ARG A 114 11.98 13.49 1.00
C ARG A 114 10.95 12.44 0.66
N LEU A 115 11.19 11.21 1.11
CA LEU A 115 10.22 10.12 1.05
C LEU A 115 9.02 10.46 1.94
N VAL A 116 7.83 10.46 1.34
CA VAL A 116 6.56 10.69 2.02
C VAL A 116 5.73 9.42 1.92
N CYS A 117 5.05 9.10 3.02
CA CYS A 117 4.07 8.01 3.09
C CYS A 117 2.69 8.63 3.31
N GLU A 118 1.72 8.23 2.51
CA GLU A 118 0.31 8.57 2.67
C GLU A 118 -0.50 7.29 2.70
N VAL A 119 -1.57 7.23 3.51
CA VAL A 119 -2.40 6.03 3.64
C VAL A 119 -3.86 6.39 3.40
N TYR A 120 -4.54 5.57 2.60
CA TYR A 120 -5.91 5.74 2.15
C TYR A 120 -6.72 4.46 2.40
N ARG A 121 -8.04 4.60 2.53
CA ARG A 121 -8.97 3.46 2.64
C ARG A 121 -9.37 2.87 1.29
N ASP A 122 -9.00 3.53 0.21
CA ASP A 122 -9.49 3.27 -1.14
C ASP A 122 -8.34 3.40 -2.15
N GLU A 123 -8.21 2.42 -3.04
CA GLU A 123 -7.17 2.37 -4.06
C GLU A 123 -7.25 3.60 -4.98
N VAL A 124 -8.48 3.98 -5.37
CA VAL A 124 -8.71 5.10 -6.28
C VAL A 124 -8.27 6.42 -5.64
N ALA A 125 -8.46 6.58 -4.33
CA ALA A 125 -7.95 7.73 -3.57
C ALA A 125 -6.42 7.79 -3.59
N ALA A 126 -5.73 6.68 -3.30
CA ALA A 126 -4.27 6.59 -3.38
C ALA A 126 -3.76 6.90 -4.80
N GLY A 127 -4.40 6.32 -5.83
CA GLY A 127 -4.07 6.58 -7.23
C GLY A 127 -4.30 8.04 -7.65
N ARG A 128 -5.36 8.68 -7.15
CA ARG A 128 -5.61 10.12 -7.36
C ARG A 128 -4.54 10.97 -6.68
N ALA A 129 -4.15 10.65 -5.46
CA ALA A 129 -3.08 11.34 -4.75
C ALA A 129 -1.75 11.25 -5.50
N ALA A 130 -1.37 10.05 -5.97
CA ALA A 130 -0.17 9.85 -6.78
C ALA A 130 -0.15 10.75 -8.03
N ARG A 131 -1.26 10.81 -8.76
CA ARG A 131 -1.40 11.69 -9.93
C ARG A 131 -1.29 13.17 -9.55
N ARG A 132 -1.93 13.61 -8.46
CA ARG A 132 -1.84 14.99 -7.97
C ARG A 132 -0.39 15.40 -7.69
N HIS A 133 0.37 14.56 -6.99
CA HIS A 133 1.78 14.81 -6.70
C HIS A 133 2.64 14.88 -7.97
N ALA A 134 2.42 13.96 -8.91
CA ALA A 134 3.14 13.97 -10.19
C ALA A 134 2.87 15.25 -10.99
N HIS A 135 1.60 15.70 -11.05
CA HIS A 135 1.23 16.95 -11.71
C HIS A 135 1.79 18.19 -11.00
N ALA A 136 1.74 18.23 -9.67
CA ALA A 136 2.27 19.35 -8.89
C ALA A 136 3.78 19.51 -9.11
N LEU A 137 4.53 18.41 -9.14
CA LEU A 137 5.96 18.45 -9.42
C LEU A 137 6.25 18.91 -10.85
N ALA A 138 5.50 18.43 -11.84
CA ALA A 138 5.66 18.84 -13.23
C ALA A 138 5.33 20.33 -13.46
N ALA A 139 4.42 20.91 -12.67
CA ALA A 139 4.09 22.33 -12.72
C ALA A 139 5.11 23.24 -11.99
N ALA A 140 5.96 22.66 -11.14
CA ALA A 140 6.95 23.39 -10.35
C ALA A 140 8.36 23.43 -10.98
N GLY A 141 8.59 22.68 -12.07
CA GLY A 141 9.84 22.67 -12.84
C GLY A 141 9.71 23.44 -14.14
#